data_AF-A0A2M7EIL9-F1
#
_entry.id   AF-A0A2M7EIL9-F1
#
_cell.length_a   1.000
_cell.length_b   1.000
_cell.length_c   1.000
_cell.angle_alpha   90.00
_cell.angle_beta   90.00
_cell.angle_gamma   90.00
#
_symmetry.space_group_name_H-M   'P 1'
#
loop_
_entity.id
_entity.type
_entity.pdbx_description
1 polymer ?
#
loop_
_entity_poly.entity_id
_entity_poly.type
_entity_poly.pdbx_seq_one_letter_code
_entity_poly.pdbx_strand_id
1 'polypeptide(L)'
;MFVQQTLRSLVEDIRTSTMGLFKEDEELELKASVTKLKHFADGLEIFLEDMDGFVRWPEIEEKRIALRMSPIYPRDFIRENIVPEYNSIIVTSATLSVSGDFGFTEKILGLEASAKLSVPSPFDLSSQIAMEIKKGINLVNGEGIDKLASVITDEASKKDGGILTLFTSRDVMKKTWELTAEKLRNLGLNPMIQGEMPSRTMLDIMREGKDSVLFGLDSFWEGVDIKGDSLKCLIITKLPFEVPTEPIVLARAEDIEKNGGNPFYEYSLPRAVLKFKQGFGRLIRSRTDKGRVIVCDERIEIKNYGRRFLENVFK
;
A
#
# COMPACT_ATOMS: atom_id res chain seq x y z
N MET A 1 -16.10 23.16 -22.75
CA MET A 1 -15.98 24.28 -23.73
C MET A 1 -16.10 25.67 -23.10
N PHE A 2 -17.18 26.01 -22.37
CA PHE A 2 -17.35 27.36 -21.80
C PHE A 2 -16.25 27.80 -20.81
N VAL A 3 -15.93 26.95 -19.82
CA VAL A 3 -14.90 27.24 -18.79
C VAL A 3 -13.51 27.47 -19.39
N GLN A 4 -13.18 26.72 -20.44
CA GLN A 4 -11.90 26.77 -21.15
C GLN A 4 -11.72 28.10 -21.90
N GLN A 5 -12.77 28.55 -22.60
CA GLN A 5 -12.75 29.79 -23.36
C GLN A 5 -12.63 31.01 -22.42
N THR A 6 -13.33 30.97 -21.29
CA THR A 6 -13.26 32.02 -20.26
C THR A 6 -11.89 32.10 -19.59
N LEU A 7 -11.28 30.97 -19.21
CA LEU A 7 -9.95 30.95 -18.58
C LEU A 7 -8.85 31.37 -19.55
N ARG A 8 -8.88 30.92 -20.81
CA ARG A 8 -7.91 31.33 -21.83
C ARG A 8 -8.05 32.81 -22.19
N SER A 9 -9.28 33.31 -22.30
CA SER A 9 -9.54 34.75 -22.48
C SER A 9 -8.97 35.54 -21.31
N LEU A 10 -9.27 35.15 -20.07
CA LEU A 10 -8.76 35.81 -18.87
C LEU A 10 -7.22 35.85 -18.84
N VAL A 11 -6.55 34.76 -19.23
CA VAL A 11 -5.09 34.70 -19.31
C VAL A 11 -4.54 35.69 -20.35
N GLU A 12 -5.13 35.76 -21.53
CA GLU A 12 -4.73 36.72 -22.57
C GLU A 12 -5.08 38.17 -22.20
N ASP A 13 -6.22 38.40 -21.56
CA ASP A 13 -6.66 39.71 -21.10
C ASP A 13 -5.72 40.24 -20.01
N ILE A 14 -5.32 39.38 -19.07
CA ILE A 14 -4.30 39.70 -18.05
C ILE A 14 -2.97 40.00 -18.74
N ARG A 15 -2.49 39.15 -19.66
CA ARG A 15 -1.21 39.35 -20.35
C ARG A 15 -1.17 40.67 -21.12
N THR A 16 -2.25 40.99 -21.83
CA THR A 16 -2.32 42.18 -22.69
C THR A 16 -2.50 43.46 -21.87
N SER A 17 -3.33 43.41 -20.81
CA SER A 17 -3.65 44.60 -20.00
C SER A 17 -2.54 45.00 -19.02
N THR A 18 -1.52 44.16 -18.83
CA THR A 18 -0.48 44.37 -17.80
C THR A 18 0.91 44.69 -18.37
N MET A 19 1.10 44.57 -19.68
CA MET A 19 2.36 44.89 -20.35
C MET A 19 2.80 46.34 -20.08
N GLY A 20 3.96 46.52 -19.44
CA GLY A 20 4.57 47.83 -19.22
C GLY A 20 3.94 48.67 -18.09
N LEU A 21 3.05 48.08 -17.27
CA LEU A 21 2.40 48.76 -16.14
C LEU A 21 3.06 48.48 -14.78
N PHE A 22 3.98 47.53 -14.72
CA PHE A 22 4.54 46.99 -13.47
C PHE A 22 6.06 47.14 -13.42
N LYS A 23 6.62 47.13 -12.21
CA LYS A 23 8.07 47.02 -12.03
C LYS A 23 8.54 45.61 -12.39
N GLU A 24 9.83 45.47 -12.65
CA GLU A 24 10.42 44.20 -13.15
C GLU A 24 10.12 42.98 -12.25
N ASP A 25 10.15 43.16 -10.92
CA ASP A 25 9.81 42.11 -9.95
C ASP A 25 8.32 41.72 -9.99
N GLU A 26 7.44 42.70 -10.15
CA GLU A 26 5.98 42.51 -10.25
C GLU A 26 5.60 41.83 -11.58
N GLU A 27 6.28 42.15 -12.68
CA GLU A 27 6.11 41.46 -13.96
C GLU A 27 6.51 39.97 -13.87
N LEU A 28 7.55 39.65 -13.10
CA LEU A 28 7.99 38.26 -12.92
C LEU A 28 6.95 37.44 -12.13
N GLU A 29 6.43 37.97 -11.03
CA GLU A 29 5.36 37.34 -10.25
C GLU A 29 4.08 37.15 -11.07
N LEU A 30 3.74 38.12 -11.90
CA LEU A 30 2.59 38.05 -12.79
C LEU A 30 2.76 36.96 -13.85
N LYS A 31 3.93 36.89 -14.51
CA LYS A 31 4.25 35.81 -15.48
C LYS A 31 4.16 34.43 -14.84
N ALA A 32 4.66 34.27 -13.61
CA ALA A 32 4.54 33.02 -12.87
C ALA A 32 3.08 32.67 -12.57
N SER A 33 2.25 33.65 -12.20
CA SER A 33 0.82 33.45 -11.93
C SER A 33 0.02 33.10 -13.18
N VAL A 34 0.29 33.77 -14.30
CA VAL A 34 -0.28 33.46 -15.62
C VAL A 34 0.07 32.03 -16.04
N THR A 35 1.32 31.61 -15.85
CA THR A 35 1.77 30.24 -16.17
C THR A 35 1.03 29.20 -15.33
N LYS A 36 0.84 29.47 -14.02
CA LYS A 36 0.06 28.61 -13.13
C LYS A 36 -1.41 28.49 -13.59
N LEU A 37 -2.04 29.61 -13.95
CA LEU A 37 -3.42 29.62 -14.46
C LEU A 37 -3.53 28.82 -15.76
N LYS A 38 -2.56 28.95 -16.66
CA LYS A 38 -2.51 28.16 -17.90
C LYS A 38 -2.42 26.66 -17.61
N HIS A 39 -1.47 26.23 -16.77
CA HIS A 39 -1.36 24.81 -16.39
C HIS A 39 -2.63 24.29 -15.70
N PHE A 40 -3.31 25.11 -14.91
CA PHE A 40 -4.58 24.75 -14.29
C PHE A 40 -5.69 24.59 -15.33
N ALA A 41 -5.78 25.49 -16.32
CA ALA A 41 -6.74 25.41 -17.40
C ALA A 41 -6.51 24.16 -18.28
N ASP A 42 -5.25 23.88 -18.64
CA ASP A 42 -4.87 22.70 -19.43
C ASP A 42 -5.16 21.41 -18.64
N GLY A 43 -4.85 21.38 -17.33
CA GLY A 43 -5.15 20.24 -16.47
C GLY A 43 -6.66 19.98 -16.30
N LEU A 44 -7.46 21.05 -16.20
CA LEU A 44 -8.92 20.94 -16.19
C LEU A 44 -9.49 20.42 -17.51
N GLU A 45 -8.90 20.83 -18.63
CA GLU A 45 -9.30 20.35 -19.96
C GLU A 45 -9.14 18.83 -20.04
N ILE A 46 -7.95 18.34 -19.73
CA ILE A 46 -7.64 16.89 -19.70
C ILE A 46 -8.56 16.15 -18.71
N PHE A 47 -8.82 16.74 -17.53
CA PHE A 47 -9.70 16.12 -16.53
C PHE A 47 -11.16 16.01 -17.00
N LEU A 48 -11.62 16.94 -17.83
CA LEU A 48 -13.01 17.00 -18.31
C LEU A 48 -13.24 16.20 -19.60
N GLU A 49 -12.20 15.95 -20.40
CA GLU A 49 -12.29 15.09 -21.59
C GLU A 49 -12.71 13.69 -21.19
N ASP A 50 -13.66 13.04 -21.87
CA ASP A 50 -13.99 11.64 -21.55
C ASP A 50 -12.91 10.73 -22.13
N MET A 51 -12.09 10.12 -21.26
CA MET A 51 -10.98 9.25 -21.67
C MET A 51 -11.21 7.85 -21.09
N ASP A 52 -11.48 6.90 -21.98
CA ASP A 52 -11.60 5.50 -21.61
C ASP A 52 -10.33 4.99 -20.89
N GLY A 53 -10.52 4.15 -19.88
CA GLY A 53 -9.41 3.55 -19.13
C GLY A 53 -8.80 4.45 -18.04
N PHE A 54 -9.39 5.61 -17.74
CA PHE A 54 -8.99 6.48 -16.64
C PHE A 54 -10.07 6.58 -15.57
N VAL A 55 -9.63 6.74 -14.31
CA VAL A 55 -10.49 7.07 -13.17
C VAL A 55 -10.16 8.46 -12.65
N ARG A 56 -11.20 9.16 -12.19
CA ARG A 56 -11.12 10.56 -11.74
C ARG A 56 -11.85 10.74 -10.43
N TRP A 57 -11.27 11.52 -9.54
CA TRP A 57 -11.89 11.85 -8.27
C TRP A 57 -11.40 13.19 -7.72
N PRO A 58 -12.25 13.92 -6.98
CA PRO A 58 -11.79 15.03 -6.18
C PRO A 58 -11.22 14.53 -4.84
N GLU A 59 -10.12 15.12 -4.40
CA GLU A 59 -9.63 15.06 -3.02
C GLU A 59 -9.93 16.40 -2.36
N ILE A 60 -10.76 16.38 -1.32
CA ILE A 60 -11.17 17.57 -0.58
C ILE A 60 -10.58 17.48 0.81
N GLU A 61 -9.57 18.30 1.06
CA GLU A 61 -9.03 18.60 2.39
C GLU A 61 -9.55 19.96 2.85
N GLU A 62 -9.54 20.26 4.16
CA GLU A 62 -10.20 21.44 4.77
C GLU A 62 -9.97 22.78 4.03
N LYS A 63 -8.82 22.95 3.37
CA LYS A 63 -8.47 24.18 2.62
C LYS A 63 -8.00 23.93 1.19
N ARG A 64 -8.08 22.69 0.68
CA ARG A 64 -7.51 22.33 -0.63
C ARG A 64 -8.40 21.34 -1.34
N ILE A 65 -8.75 21.67 -2.58
CA ILE A 65 -9.35 20.72 -3.51
C ILE A 65 -8.27 20.35 -4.53
N ALA A 66 -8.01 19.05 -4.69
CA ALA A 66 -7.18 18.51 -5.75
C ALA A 66 -8.05 17.63 -6.65
N LEU A 67 -7.95 17.83 -7.96
CA LEU A 67 -8.57 16.95 -8.94
C LEU A 67 -7.53 15.91 -9.35
N ARG A 68 -7.86 14.63 -9.19
CA ARG A 68 -6.96 13.51 -9.47
C ARG A 68 -7.46 12.73 -10.65
N MET A 69 -6.55 12.36 -11.53
CA MET A 69 -6.80 11.45 -12.63
C MET A 69 -5.69 10.42 -12.68
N SER A 70 -6.03 9.16 -12.94
CA SER A 70 -5.07 8.06 -13.06
C SER A 70 -5.58 7.01 -14.04
N PRO A 71 -4.71 6.38 -14.84
CA PRO A 71 -5.11 5.22 -15.61
C PRO A 71 -5.51 4.07 -14.68
N ILE A 72 -6.57 3.34 -15.02
CA ILE A 72 -7.05 2.19 -14.24
C ILE A 72 -5.94 1.11 -14.21
N TYR A 73 -5.28 0.89 -15.35
CA TYR A 73 -4.14 0.00 -15.48
C TYR A 73 -2.99 0.70 -16.22
N PRO A 74 -1.73 0.43 -15.87
CA PRO A 74 -0.58 0.94 -16.60
C PRO A 74 -0.31 0.18 -17.91
N ARG A 75 -1.03 -0.92 -18.18
CA ARG A 75 -0.74 -1.87 -19.27
C ARG A 75 -0.59 -1.24 -20.65
N ASP A 76 -1.48 -0.31 -21.00
CA ASP A 76 -1.46 0.29 -22.34
C ASP A 76 -0.26 1.21 -22.48
N PHE A 77 0.01 2.03 -21.46
CA PHE A 77 1.23 2.84 -21.40
C PHE A 77 2.50 1.99 -21.50
N ILE A 78 2.60 0.91 -20.73
CA ILE A 78 3.76 0.00 -20.75
C ILE A 78 3.95 -0.59 -22.16
N ARG A 79 2.89 -1.12 -22.77
CA ARG A 79 2.95 -1.74 -24.09
C ARG A 79 3.30 -0.77 -25.22
N GLU A 80 2.80 0.45 -25.15
CA GLU A 80 2.95 1.42 -26.23
C GLU A 80 4.22 2.26 -26.11
N ASN A 81 4.70 2.51 -24.89
CA ASN A 81 5.76 3.49 -24.63
C ASN A 81 7.02 2.90 -23.99
N ILE A 82 6.92 1.74 -23.32
CA ILE A 82 8.08 1.14 -22.65
C ILE A 82 8.57 -0.06 -23.45
N VAL A 83 7.70 -1.02 -23.79
CA VAL A 83 8.10 -2.24 -24.49
C VAL A 83 8.82 -1.97 -25.82
N PRO A 84 8.38 -1.05 -26.69
CA PRO A 84 9.00 -0.83 -27.99
C PRO A 84 10.42 -0.22 -27.91
N GLU A 85 10.75 0.45 -26.80
CA GLU A 85 12.04 1.12 -26.61
C GLU A 85 13.19 0.15 -26.32
N TYR A 86 12.89 -1.12 -26.03
CA TYR A 86 13.90 -2.12 -25.64
C TYR A 86 13.77 -3.40 -26.45
N ASN A 87 14.90 -3.95 -26.89
CA ASN A 87 14.95 -5.24 -27.59
C ASN A 87 14.52 -6.42 -26.70
N SER A 88 14.68 -6.29 -25.38
CA SER A 88 14.37 -7.33 -24.39
C SER A 88 14.19 -6.73 -23.00
N ILE A 89 13.15 -7.16 -22.29
CA ILE A 89 12.81 -6.69 -20.94
C ILE A 89 12.74 -7.90 -20.01
N ILE A 90 13.41 -7.80 -18.85
CA ILE A 90 13.32 -8.81 -17.78
C ILE A 90 12.59 -8.17 -16.60
N VAL A 91 11.42 -8.72 -16.27
CA VAL A 91 10.65 -8.35 -15.08
C VAL A 91 10.88 -9.42 -14.02
N THR A 92 11.42 -9.02 -12.86
CA THR A 92 11.72 -9.94 -11.75
C THR A 92 11.26 -9.37 -10.43
N SER A 93 10.67 -10.22 -9.58
CA SER A 93 10.32 -9.91 -8.19
C SER A 93 9.96 -11.20 -7.45
N ALA A 94 10.11 -11.19 -6.12
CA ALA A 94 9.76 -12.30 -5.26
C ALA A 94 8.26 -12.65 -5.26
N THR A 95 7.41 -11.73 -5.73
CA THR A 95 5.95 -11.84 -5.64
C THR A 95 5.25 -11.46 -6.95
N LEU A 96 5.76 -11.91 -8.11
CA LEU A 96 5.08 -11.72 -9.40
C LEU A 96 3.98 -12.76 -9.67
N SER A 97 4.03 -13.93 -9.02
CA SER A 97 3.08 -15.02 -9.26
C SER A 97 2.35 -15.41 -7.99
N VAL A 98 1.09 -15.78 -8.12
CA VAL A 98 0.31 -16.45 -7.07
C VAL A 98 0.28 -17.94 -7.41
N SER A 99 0.93 -18.77 -6.60
CA SER A 99 1.04 -20.22 -6.83
C SER A 99 1.58 -20.58 -8.22
N GLY A 100 2.55 -19.81 -8.72
CA GLY A 100 3.15 -19.99 -10.05
C GLY A 100 2.34 -19.39 -11.21
N ASP A 101 1.12 -18.91 -10.96
CA ASP A 101 0.30 -18.20 -11.95
C ASP A 101 0.65 -16.71 -12.00
N PHE A 102 1.05 -16.24 -13.17
CA PHE A 102 1.40 -14.84 -13.46
C PHE A 102 0.21 -14.05 -14.03
N GLY A 103 -0.94 -14.68 -14.29
CA GLY A 103 -2.07 -14.08 -14.99
C GLY A 103 -2.55 -12.76 -14.36
N PHE A 104 -2.50 -12.65 -13.03
CA PHE A 104 -2.78 -11.38 -12.35
C PHE A 104 -1.82 -10.27 -12.78
N THR A 105 -0.50 -10.48 -12.66
CA THR A 105 0.51 -9.48 -13.01
C THR A 105 0.51 -9.17 -14.51
N GLU A 106 0.28 -10.18 -15.35
CA GLU A 106 0.19 -9.98 -16.80
C GLU A 106 -0.98 -9.08 -17.18
N LYS A 107 -2.18 -9.31 -16.63
CA LYS A 107 -3.36 -8.46 -16.89
C LYS A 107 -3.16 -7.01 -16.43
N ILE A 108 -2.41 -6.80 -15.35
CA ILE A 108 -2.11 -5.46 -14.80
C ILE A 108 -1.06 -4.73 -15.66
N LEU A 109 -0.01 -5.43 -16.11
CA LEU A 109 1.12 -4.82 -16.81
C LEU A 109 1.03 -4.90 -18.34
N GLY A 110 0.13 -5.72 -18.88
CA GLY A 110 -0.01 -5.95 -20.32
C GLY A 110 1.10 -6.81 -20.92
N LEU A 111 1.58 -7.82 -20.19
CA LEU A 111 2.74 -8.66 -20.57
C LEU A 111 2.39 -10.14 -20.81
N GLU A 112 1.22 -10.43 -21.38
CA GLU A 112 0.61 -11.76 -21.54
C GLU A 112 1.39 -12.70 -22.47
N ALA A 113 2.18 -12.16 -23.40
CA ALA A 113 2.96 -12.93 -24.37
C ALA A 113 4.41 -13.20 -23.92
N SER A 114 4.69 -13.07 -22.62
CA SER A 114 6.05 -13.19 -22.08
C SER A 114 6.42 -14.62 -21.66
N ALA A 115 7.72 -14.94 -21.72
CA ALA A 115 8.25 -16.17 -21.13
C ALA A 115 8.21 -16.08 -19.59
N LYS A 116 7.83 -17.18 -18.93
CA LYS A 116 7.54 -17.20 -17.49
C LYS A 116 8.44 -18.18 -16.78
N LEU A 117 8.98 -17.75 -15.65
CA LEU A 117 9.78 -18.59 -14.78
C LEU A 117 9.44 -18.27 -13.32
N SER A 118 8.92 -19.25 -12.61
CA SER A 118 8.77 -19.20 -11.16
C SER A 118 9.89 -20.03 -10.54
N VAL A 119 10.70 -19.41 -9.68
CA VAL A 119 11.80 -20.07 -8.98
C VAL A 119 11.38 -20.29 -7.53
N PRO A 120 11.56 -21.51 -6.97
CA PRO A 120 11.20 -21.78 -5.58
C PRO A 120 12.02 -20.91 -4.61
N SER A 121 11.43 -20.65 -3.44
CA SER A 121 12.13 -19.94 -2.36
C SER A 121 13.38 -20.73 -1.93
N PRO A 122 14.54 -20.09 -1.72
CA PRO A 122 15.71 -20.74 -1.13
C PRO A 122 15.55 -21.01 0.39
N PHE A 123 14.47 -20.50 1.00
CA PHE A 123 14.17 -20.60 2.42
C PHE A 123 13.12 -21.67 2.69
N ASP A 124 13.30 -22.41 3.78
CA ASP A 124 12.32 -23.37 4.26
C ASP A 124 11.39 -22.67 5.27
N LEU A 125 10.43 -21.92 4.74
CA LEU A 125 9.50 -21.13 5.55
C LEU A 125 8.70 -22.00 6.54
N SER A 126 8.51 -23.28 6.23
CA SER A 126 7.78 -24.23 7.10
C SER A 126 8.53 -24.56 8.39
N SER A 127 9.87 -24.65 8.34
CA SER A 127 10.70 -24.87 9.53
C SER A 127 11.19 -23.58 10.18
N GLN A 128 11.16 -22.45 9.45
CA GLN A 128 11.63 -21.16 9.92
C GLN A 128 10.52 -20.31 10.58
N ILE A 129 9.25 -20.50 10.22
CA ILE A 129 8.14 -19.69 10.71
C ILE A 129 7.14 -20.54 11.49
N ALA A 130 6.90 -20.16 12.74
CA ALA A 130 5.76 -20.65 13.51
C ALA A 130 4.58 -19.68 13.35
N MET A 131 3.55 -20.10 12.62
CA MET A 131 2.34 -19.31 12.40
C MET A 131 1.23 -19.71 13.37
N GLU A 132 0.56 -18.71 13.95
CA GLU A 132 -0.58 -18.87 14.84
C GLU A 132 -1.75 -18.02 14.35
N ILE A 133 -2.97 -18.55 14.42
CA ILE A 133 -4.20 -17.84 14.06
C ILE A 133 -5.01 -17.61 15.34
N LYS A 134 -5.26 -16.35 15.69
CA LYS A 134 -6.09 -15.96 16.84
C LYS A 134 -7.53 -15.74 16.36
N LYS A 135 -8.47 -16.48 16.96
CA LYS A 135 -9.91 -16.46 16.63
C LYS A 135 -10.70 -15.49 17.51
N GLY A 136 -11.88 -15.07 17.06
CA GLY A 136 -12.79 -14.26 17.88
C GLY A 136 -12.33 -12.83 18.18
N ILE A 137 -11.43 -12.29 17.35
CA ILE A 137 -10.97 -10.89 17.42
C ILE A 137 -11.75 -10.08 16.38
N ASN A 138 -12.79 -9.37 16.83
CA ASN A 138 -13.57 -8.48 15.97
C ASN A 138 -13.20 -7.02 16.24
N LEU A 139 -12.37 -6.44 15.36
CA LEU A 139 -11.84 -5.08 15.53
C LEU A 139 -12.88 -3.95 15.35
N VAL A 140 -14.16 -4.27 15.12
CA VAL A 140 -15.26 -3.29 15.04
C VAL A 140 -15.74 -2.86 16.43
N ASN A 141 -15.50 -3.67 17.48
CA ASN A 141 -15.92 -3.38 18.84
C ASN A 141 -14.73 -3.26 19.81
N GLY A 142 -14.98 -2.68 20.99
CA GLY A 142 -13.95 -2.51 22.02
C GLY A 142 -13.36 -3.84 22.49
N GLU A 143 -14.19 -4.87 22.68
CA GLU A 143 -13.75 -6.20 23.13
C GLU A 143 -12.70 -6.83 22.21
N GLY A 144 -12.86 -6.70 20.88
CA GLY A 144 -11.88 -7.21 19.93
C GLY A 144 -10.57 -6.42 19.96
N ILE A 145 -10.62 -5.11 20.22
CA ILE A 145 -9.44 -4.27 20.41
C ILE A 145 -8.71 -4.68 21.70
N ASP A 146 -9.44 -4.95 22.78
CA ASP A 146 -8.86 -5.43 24.05
C ASP A 146 -8.19 -6.81 23.88
N LYS A 147 -8.83 -7.73 23.14
CA LYS A 147 -8.22 -9.03 22.80
C LYS A 147 -6.95 -8.87 21.97
N LEU A 148 -6.97 -7.98 20.97
CA LEU A 148 -5.77 -7.68 20.18
C LEU A 148 -4.66 -7.10 21.05
N ALA A 149 -4.99 -6.16 21.94
CA ALA A 149 -4.04 -5.59 22.91
C ALA A 149 -3.42 -6.68 23.79
N SER A 150 -4.22 -7.63 24.28
CA SER A 150 -3.73 -8.79 25.04
C SER A 150 -2.76 -9.62 24.22
N VAL A 151 -3.10 -9.96 22.97
CA VAL A 151 -2.21 -10.72 22.07
C VAL A 151 -0.87 -10.02 21.90
N ILE A 152 -0.86 -8.70 21.67
CA ILE A 152 0.38 -7.94 21.52
C ILE A 152 1.19 -7.96 22.82
N THR A 153 0.56 -7.72 23.98
CA THR A 153 1.28 -7.70 25.26
C THR A 153 1.81 -9.08 25.65
N ASP A 154 1.05 -10.14 25.39
CA ASP A 154 1.45 -11.52 25.71
C ASP A 154 2.68 -11.93 24.89
N GLU A 155 2.70 -11.54 23.61
CA GLU A 155 3.82 -11.82 22.71
C GLU A 155 5.04 -10.97 23.03
N ALA A 156 4.82 -9.69 23.33
CA ALA A 156 5.87 -8.78 23.78
C ALA A 156 6.50 -9.24 25.10
N SER A 157 5.71 -9.81 26.02
CA SER A 157 6.20 -10.29 27.32
C SER A 157 7.24 -11.40 27.23
N LYS A 158 7.28 -12.13 26.10
CA LYS A 158 8.27 -13.18 25.82
C LYS A 158 9.67 -12.62 25.57
N LYS A 159 9.78 -11.33 25.20
CA LYS A 159 11.04 -10.62 24.93
C LYS A 159 11.98 -11.36 23.95
N ASP A 160 11.39 -12.03 22.97
CA ASP A 160 12.10 -12.85 21.98
C ASP A 160 12.48 -12.06 20.72
N GLY A 161 12.73 -10.75 20.84
CA GLY A 161 13.06 -9.85 19.74
C GLY A 161 11.93 -8.88 19.34
N GLY A 162 12.20 -8.09 18.30
CA GLY A 162 11.32 -7.00 17.88
C GLY A 162 9.99 -7.50 17.31
N ILE A 163 8.92 -6.72 17.53
CA ILE A 163 7.57 -7.01 17.07
C ILE A 163 7.11 -5.94 16.09
N LEU A 164 6.58 -6.35 14.94
CA LEU A 164 5.88 -5.48 13.99
C LEU A 164 4.40 -5.86 13.96
N THR A 165 3.53 -4.93 14.33
CA THR A 165 2.07 -5.09 14.25
C THR A 165 1.52 -4.25 13.10
N LEU A 166 0.89 -4.91 12.13
CA LEU A 166 0.35 -4.31 10.91
C LEU A 166 -1.16 -4.14 10.97
N PHE A 167 -1.59 -2.89 10.94
CA PHE A 167 -2.98 -2.46 11.03
C PHE A 167 -3.53 -2.01 9.66
N THR A 168 -4.82 -2.29 9.42
CA THR A 168 -5.56 -1.74 8.26
C THR A 168 -6.39 -0.50 8.60
N SER A 169 -6.39 -0.07 9.87
CA SER A 169 -7.16 1.09 10.34
C SER A 169 -6.33 1.91 11.34
N ARG A 170 -6.24 3.21 11.08
CA ARG A 170 -5.56 4.17 11.97
C ARG A 170 -6.27 4.29 13.32
N ASP A 171 -7.60 4.20 13.33
CA ASP A 171 -8.39 4.25 14.56
C ASP A 171 -8.10 3.05 15.47
N VAL A 172 -8.12 1.84 14.90
CA VAL A 172 -7.80 0.61 15.64
C VAL A 172 -6.35 0.66 16.15
N MET A 173 -5.40 1.08 15.32
CA MET A 173 -4.00 1.24 15.70
C MET A 173 -3.83 2.15 16.92
N LYS A 174 -4.47 3.33 16.92
CA LYS A 174 -4.42 4.28 18.03
C LYS A 174 -5.04 3.73 19.30
N LYS A 175 -6.23 3.14 19.22
CA LYS A 175 -6.91 2.53 20.38
C LYS A 175 -6.09 1.39 20.99
N THR A 176 -5.54 0.50 20.15
CA THR A 176 -4.68 -0.59 20.64
C THR A 176 -3.39 -0.05 21.24
N TRP A 177 -2.79 0.99 20.67
CA TRP A 177 -1.62 1.66 21.24
C TRP A 177 -1.89 2.22 22.64
N GLU A 178 -2.99 2.97 22.82
CA GLU A 178 -3.40 3.54 24.11
C GLU A 178 -3.53 2.46 25.20
N LEU A 179 -4.02 1.27 24.84
CA LEU A 179 -4.19 0.14 25.76
C LEU A 179 -2.89 -0.60 26.11
N THR A 180 -1.84 -0.48 25.28
CA THR A 180 -0.64 -1.32 25.37
C THR A 180 0.64 -0.55 25.70
N ALA A 181 0.77 0.71 25.29
CA ALA A 181 2.04 1.43 25.31
C ALA A 181 2.66 1.54 26.72
N GLU A 182 1.87 1.84 27.74
CA GLU A 182 2.38 1.92 29.13
C GLU A 182 2.84 0.54 29.64
N LYS A 183 2.04 -0.50 29.41
CA LYS A 183 2.39 -1.88 29.79
C LYS A 183 3.68 -2.34 29.11
N LEU A 184 3.84 -2.04 27.82
CA LEU A 184 5.04 -2.36 27.05
C LEU A 184 6.27 -1.62 27.59
N ARG A 185 6.15 -0.33 27.91
CA ARG A 185 7.23 0.43 28.57
C ARG A 185 7.60 -0.14 29.94
N ASN A 186 6.61 -0.55 30.74
CA ASN A 186 6.84 -1.18 32.04
C ASN A 186 7.55 -2.55 31.91
N LEU A 187 7.41 -3.23 30.78
CA LEU A 187 8.16 -4.44 30.44
C LEU A 187 9.60 -4.14 29.98
N GLY A 188 10.00 -2.86 29.87
CA GLY A 188 11.32 -2.46 29.36
C GLY A 188 11.43 -2.60 27.85
N LEU A 189 10.32 -2.45 27.13
CA LEU A 189 10.26 -2.44 25.66
C LEU A 189 10.09 -1.01 25.14
N ASN A 190 10.40 -0.81 23.86
CA ASN A 190 10.27 0.45 23.15
C ASN A 190 9.07 0.41 22.17
N PRO A 191 7.83 0.70 22.62
CA PRO A 191 6.70 0.80 21.71
C PRO A 191 6.86 2.06 20.84
N MET A 192 6.58 1.95 19.53
CA MET A 192 6.53 3.06 18.58
C MET A 192 5.25 3.00 17.72
N ILE A 193 4.59 4.15 17.47
CA ILE A 193 3.40 4.23 16.63
C ILE A 193 3.61 5.10 15.39
N GLN A 194 3.13 4.62 14.24
CA GLN A 194 3.22 5.39 13.00
C GLN A 194 2.43 6.71 13.07
N GLY A 195 3.13 7.80 12.73
CA GLY A 195 2.61 9.15 12.72
C GLY A 195 3.31 10.08 13.72
N GLU A 196 4.01 9.52 14.72
CA GLU A 196 4.81 10.30 15.66
C GLU A 196 6.18 10.69 15.09
N MET A 197 6.74 9.87 14.21
CA MET A 197 8.00 10.15 13.52
C MET A 197 7.99 9.56 12.10
N PRO A 198 8.96 9.92 11.24
CA PRO A 198 9.05 9.34 9.91
C PRO A 198 9.19 7.80 9.95
N SER A 199 8.50 7.09 9.07
CA SER A 199 8.55 5.62 8.98
C SER A 199 9.98 5.09 8.90
N ARG A 200 10.86 5.76 8.14
CA ARG A 200 12.27 5.39 8.02
C ARG A 200 12.99 5.40 9.37
N THR A 201 12.76 6.42 10.19
CA THR A 201 13.36 6.55 11.52
C THR A 201 12.91 5.43 12.47
N MET A 202 11.61 5.09 12.48
CA MET A 202 11.12 3.96 13.28
C MET A 202 11.78 2.63 12.89
N LEU A 203 11.99 2.43 11.58
CA LEU A 203 12.67 1.23 11.07
C LEU A 203 14.14 1.19 11.46
N ASP A 204 14.83 2.32 11.43
CA ASP A 204 16.24 2.41 11.83
C ASP A 204 16.38 2.11 13.34
N ILE A 205 15.50 2.65 14.19
CA ILE A 205 15.44 2.30 15.63
C ILE A 205 15.21 0.80 15.82
N MET A 206 14.26 0.23 15.08
CA MET A 206 13.94 -1.20 15.16
C MET A 206 15.11 -2.08 14.70
N ARG A 207 15.90 -1.64 13.70
CA ARG A 207 17.11 -2.37 13.24
C ARG A 207 18.21 -2.38 14.29
N GLU A 208 18.33 -1.31 15.06
CA GLU A 208 19.38 -1.17 16.09
C GLU A 208 19.02 -1.90 17.40
N GLY A 209 17.72 -2.09 17.67
CA GLY A 209 17.20 -2.73 18.88
C GLY A 209 16.62 -4.13 18.69
N LYS A 210 16.33 -4.81 19.81
CA LYS A 210 15.57 -6.07 19.86
C LYS A 210 14.31 -5.96 20.73
N ASP A 211 14.08 -4.80 21.30
CA ASP A 211 13.04 -4.47 22.28
C ASP A 211 11.93 -3.60 21.66
N SER A 212 12.00 -3.35 20.35
CA SER A 212 11.05 -2.50 19.63
C SER A 212 9.72 -3.19 19.39
N VAL A 213 8.62 -2.49 19.65
CA VAL A 213 7.26 -2.92 19.31
C VAL A 213 6.63 -1.85 18.42
N LEU A 214 6.62 -2.10 17.11
CA LEU A 214 6.19 -1.14 16.11
C LEU A 214 4.71 -1.36 15.74
N PHE A 215 3.93 -0.29 15.80
CA PHE A 215 2.53 -0.22 15.37
C PHE A 215 2.48 0.52 14.04
N GLY A 216 2.32 -0.22 12.95
CA GLY A 216 2.40 0.29 11.58
C GLY A 216 1.11 0.09 10.79
N LEU A 217 0.80 1.04 9.91
CA LEU A 217 -0.24 0.90 8.90
C LEU A 217 0.32 0.23 7.64
N ASP A 218 -0.49 0.30 6.60
CA ASP A 218 -0.28 -0.37 5.33
C ASP A 218 1.08 -0.11 4.66
N SER A 219 1.65 1.09 4.86
CA SER A 219 2.97 1.44 4.32
C SER A 219 4.13 0.61 4.88
N PHE A 220 3.94 -0.08 6.01
CA PHE A 220 4.95 -0.97 6.60
C PHE A 220 4.98 -2.37 5.95
N TRP A 221 4.04 -2.69 5.05
CA TRP A 221 4.12 -3.91 4.23
C TRP A 221 5.24 -3.83 3.18
N GLU A 222 5.53 -2.64 2.68
CA GLU A 222 6.48 -2.39 1.57
C GLU A 222 7.74 -1.66 2.08
N GLY A 223 8.91 -1.95 1.49
CA GLY A 223 10.14 -1.17 1.75
C GLY A 223 10.86 -1.39 3.09
N VAL A 224 10.37 -2.26 3.97
CA VAL A 224 11.01 -2.54 5.27
C VAL A 224 12.08 -3.64 5.15
N ASP A 225 13.37 -3.33 5.30
CA ASP A 225 14.43 -4.36 5.38
C ASP A 225 14.98 -4.42 6.81
N ILE A 226 14.43 -5.29 7.66
CA ILE A 226 14.92 -5.54 9.02
C ILE A 226 15.50 -6.95 9.04
N LYS A 227 16.74 -7.11 9.52
CA LYS A 227 17.47 -8.39 9.49
C LYS A 227 17.64 -8.95 10.90
N GLY A 228 17.64 -10.28 11.00
CA GLY A 228 18.01 -10.99 12.23
C GLY A 228 17.03 -10.78 13.38
N ASP A 229 17.55 -10.63 14.59
CA ASP A 229 16.72 -10.58 15.81
C ASP A 229 15.94 -9.27 16.00
N SER A 230 16.19 -8.29 15.14
CA SER A 230 15.49 -6.99 15.13
C SER A 230 14.01 -7.12 14.76
N LEU A 231 13.61 -8.19 14.09
CA LEU A 231 12.20 -8.55 13.85
C LEU A 231 12.02 -10.06 14.01
N LYS A 232 11.30 -10.48 15.06
CA LYS A 232 11.05 -11.89 15.39
C LYS A 232 9.57 -12.25 15.44
N CYS A 233 8.70 -11.25 15.61
CA CYS A 233 7.26 -11.47 15.58
C CYS A 233 6.58 -10.49 14.62
N LEU A 234 5.79 -11.01 13.70
CA LEU A 234 4.91 -10.24 12.83
C LEU A 234 3.46 -10.50 13.24
N ILE A 235 2.75 -9.47 13.67
CA ILE A 235 1.33 -9.54 14.02
C ILE A 235 0.52 -8.86 12.92
N ILE A 236 -0.37 -9.62 12.28
CA ILE A 236 -1.24 -9.14 11.20
C ILE A 236 -2.65 -9.04 11.79
N THR A 237 -3.12 -7.81 12.01
CA THR A 237 -4.41 -7.61 12.69
C THR A 237 -5.60 -7.96 11.80
N LYS A 238 -5.44 -7.80 10.48
CA LYS A 238 -6.45 -8.09 9.47
C LYS A 238 -5.77 -8.50 8.16
N LEU A 239 -6.39 -9.40 7.39
CA LEU A 239 -5.91 -9.74 6.04
C LEU A 239 -5.81 -8.46 5.18
N PRO A 240 -4.71 -8.29 4.42
CA PRO A 240 -4.35 -7.01 3.79
C PRO A 240 -5.12 -6.79 2.48
N PHE A 241 -6.44 -6.80 2.54
CA PHE A 241 -7.30 -6.38 1.45
C PHE A 241 -7.30 -4.86 1.34
N GLU A 242 -7.21 -4.35 0.11
CA GLU A 242 -7.35 -2.94 -0.18
C GLU A 242 -8.77 -2.45 0.17
N VAL A 243 -8.89 -1.17 0.48
CA VAL A 243 -10.17 -0.56 0.82
C VAL A 243 -11.00 -0.44 -0.48
N PRO A 244 -12.20 -1.04 -0.54
CA PRO A 244 -12.96 -1.13 -1.79
C PRO A 244 -13.48 0.23 -2.29
N THR A 245 -13.54 1.23 -1.41
CA THR A 245 -13.96 2.60 -1.76
C THR A 245 -12.83 3.47 -2.29
N GLU A 246 -11.59 2.97 -2.31
CA GLU A 246 -10.48 3.70 -2.91
C GLU A 246 -10.71 3.84 -4.43
N PRO A 247 -10.56 5.04 -5.02
CA PRO A 247 -10.95 5.30 -6.41
C PRO A 247 -10.37 4.31 -7.42
N ILE A 248 -9.09 4.00 -7.32
CA ILE A 248 -8.42 3.04 -8.22
C ILE A 248 -8.96 1.61 -8.03
N VAL A 249 -9.21 1.21 -6.79
CA VAL A 249 -9.71 -0.13 -6.46
C VAL A 249 -11.13 -0.30 -6.99
N LEU A 250 -11.97 0.71 -6.78
CA LEU A 250 -13.34 0.75 -7.27
C LEU A 250 -13.37 0.69 -8.80
N ALA A 251 -12.60 1.54 -9.49
CA ALA A 251 -12.57 1.56 -10.95
C ALA A 251 -12.08 0.23 -11.56
N ARG A 252 -11.11 -0.43 -10.93
CA ARG A 252 -10.68 -1.78 -11.34
C ARG A 252 -11.77 -2.82 -11.12
N ALA A 253 -12.51 -2.72 -10.02
CA ALA A 253 -13.63 -3.62 -9.76
C ALA A 253 -14.74 -3.44 -10.80
N GLU A 254 -15.14 -2.19 -11.07
CA GLU A 254 -16.15 -1.86 -12.09
C GLU A 254 -15.72 -2.31 -13.49
N ASP A 255 -14.44 -2.13 -13.87
CA ASP A 255 -13.89 -2.62 -15.14
C ASP A 255 -13.98 -4.15 -15.25
N ILE A 256 -13.62 -4.88 -14.19
CA ILE A 256 -13.70 -6.35 -14.17
C ILE A 256 -15.17 -6.82 -14.28
N GLU A 257 -16.09 -6.19 -13.54
CA GLU A 257 -17.53 -6.51 -13.58
C GLU A 257 -18.13 -6.24 -14.97
N LYS A 258 -17.77 -5.10 -15.59
CA LYS A 258 -18.20 -4.74 -16.94
C LYS A 258 -17.77 -5.80 -17.98
N ASN A 259 -16.65 -6.46 -17.75
CA ASN A 259 -16.15 -7.55 -18.59
C ASN A 259 -16.65 -8.95 -18.16
N GLY A 260 -17.62 -9.03 -17.24
CA GLY A 260 -18.24 -10.29 -16.79
C GLY A 260 -17.39 -11.09 -15.80
N GLY A 261 -16.33 -10.49 -15.26
CA GLY A 261 -15.43 -11.11 -14.30
C GLY A 261 -15.87 -10.95 -12.85
N ASN A 262 -15.06 -11.47 -11.92
CA ASN A 262 -15.28 -11.32 -10.48
C ASN A 262 -14.12 -10.52 -9.84
N PRO A 263 -14.33 -9.26 -9.40
CA PRO A 263 -13.27 -8.41 -8.85
C PRO A 263 -12.57 -9.00 -7.64
N PHE A 264 -13.31 -9.72 -6.79
CA PHE A 264 -12.74 -10.32 -5.60
C PHE A 264 -11.70 -11.39 -5.97
N TYR A 265 -12.03 -12.30 -6.88
CA TYR A 265 -11.13 -13.40 -7.26
C TYR A 265 -10.04 -12.98 -8.26
N GLU A 266 -10.32 -12.02 -9.13
CA GLU A 266 -9.41 -11.59 -10.18
C GLU A 266 -8.48 -10.44 -9.75
N TYR A 267 -8.87 -9.63 -8.77
CA TYR A 267 -8.08 -8.49 -8.32
C TYR A 267 -7.80 -8.51 -6.81
N SER A 268 -8.83 -8.40 -5.97
CA SER A 268 -8.63 -8.16 -4.53
C SER A 268 -7.88 -9.30 -3.83
N LEU A 269 -8.22 -10.55 -4.14
CA LEU A 269 -7.62 -11.73 -3.51
C LEU A 269 -6.18 -11.98 -3.98
N PRO A 270 -5.85 -12.01 -5.29
CA PRO A 270 -4.45 -12.09 -5.73
C PRO A 270 -3.59 -10.98 -5.13
N ARG A 271 -4.07 -9.73 -5.14
CA ARG A 271 -3.34 -8.59 -4.56
C ARG A 271 -3.07 -8.76 -3.08
N ALA A 272 -4.09 -9.17 -2.31
CA ALA A 272 -3.96 -9.42 -0.87
C ALA A 272 -2.99 -10.59 -0.58
N VAL A 273 -3.03 -11.67 -1.37
CA VAL A 273 -2.13 -12.82 -1.21
C VAL A 273 -0.67 -12.43 -1.48
N LEU A 274 -0.41 -11.67 -2.56
CA LEU A 274 0.94 -11.20 -2.86
C LEU A 274 1.48 -10.30 -1.74
N LYS A 275 0.66 -9.37 -1.26
CA LYS A 275 1.01 -8.47 -0.15
C LYS A 275 1.24 -9.23 1.16
N PHE A 276 0.39 -10.20 1.46
CA PHE A 276 0.56 -11.08 2.60
C PHE A 276 1.93 -11.80 2.52
N LYS A 277 2.26 -12.41 1.39
CA LYS A 277 3.56 -13.07 1.14
C LYS A 277 4.74 -12.11 1.33
N GLN A 278 4.62 -10.85 0.89
CA GLN A 278 5.68 -9.85 1.09
C GLN A 278 5.98 -9.57 2.56
N GLY A 279 4.98 -9.65 3.44
CA GLY A 279 5.16 -9.53 4.90
C GLY A 279 6.07 -10.61 5.48
N PHE A 280 5.96 -11.85 4.99
CA PHE A 280 6.79 -12.98 5.46
C PHE A 280 8.25 -12.83 5.01
N GLY A 281 8.45 -12.27 3.81
CA GLY A 281 9.79 -11.91 3.32
C GLY A 281 10.47 -10.83 4.15
N ARG A 282 9.78 -10.19 5.11
CA ARG A 282 10.40 -9.28 6.10
C ARG A 282 10.94 -10.02 7.30
N LEU A 283 10.29 -11.11 7.70
CA LEU A 283 10.65 -11.93 8.86
C LEU A 283 11.82 -12.87 8.54
N ILE A 284 11.86 -13.43 7.32
CA ILE A 284 12.87 -14.39 6.89
C ILE A 284 13.70 -13.81 5.75
N ARG A 285 14.99 -13.56 6.03
CA ARG A 285 15.98 -13.00 5.09
C ARG A 285 17.20 -13.91 4.88
N SER A 286 17.46 -14.80 5.84
CA SER A 286 18.53 -15.79 5.81
C SER A 286 18.00 -17.19 6.08
N ARG A 287 18.78 -18.23 5.75
CA ARG A 287 18.41 -19.64 6.01
C ARG A 287 18.40 -20.00 7.50
N THR A 288 18.96 -19.14 8.35
CA THR A 288 19.02 -19.32 9.82
C THR A 288 17.97 -18.51 10.56
N ASP A 289 17.29 -17.59 9.88
CA ASP A 289 16.27 -16.76 10.52
C ASP A 289 15.11 -17.64 10.99
N LYS A 290 14.58 -17.30 12.16
CA LYS A 290 13.37 -17.89 12.70
C LYS A 290 12.49 -16.78 13.24
N GLY A 291 11.19 -16.95 13.12
CA GLY A 291 10.24 -15.99 13.63
C GLY A 291 8.84 -16.54 13.77
N ARG A 292 7.96 -15.71 14.32
CA ARG A 292 6.55 -16.01 14.55
C ARG A 292 5.68 -15.07 13.75
N VAL A 293 4.59 -15.62 13.20
CA VAL A 293 3.55 -14.83 12.54
C VAL A 293 2.23 -15.09 13.23
N ILE A 294 1.56 -14.02 13.65
CA ILE A 294 0.29 -14.12 14.36
C ILE A 294 -0.76 -13.40 13.52
N VAL A 295 -1.75 -14.15 13.05
CA VAL A 295 -2.85 -13.61 12.26
C VAL A 295 -4.09 -13.53 13.13
N CYS A 296 -4.54 -12.31 13.40
CA CYS A 296 -5.73 -12.04 14.23
C CYS A 296 -7.02 -11.94 13.40
N ASP A 297 -7.05 -12.62 12.25
CA ASP A 297 -8.16 -12.60 11.31
C ASP A 297 -8.56 -14.03 10.94
N GLU A 298 -9.61 -14.53 11.59
CA GLU A 298 -10.10 -15.90 11.43
C GLU A 298 -10.56 -16.23 10.00
N ARG A 299 -10.80 -15.22 9.15
CA ARG A 299 -11.16 -15.42 7.73
C ARG A 299 -10.14 -16.25 6.96
N ILE A 300 -8.87 -16.25 7.39
CA ILE A 300 -7.84 -17.10 6.79
C ILE A 300 -8.12 -18.60 6.96
N GLU A 301 -8.90 -18.98 7.98
CA GLU A 301 -9.27 -20.37 8.25
C GLU A 301 -10.72 -20.65 7.81
N ILE A 302 -11.66 -19.75 8.09
CA ILE A 302 -13.09 -20.02 7.90
C ILE A 302 -13.58 -19.76 6.47
N LYS A 303 -12.87 -18.98 5.65
CA LYS A 303 -13.27 -18.69 4.27
C LYS A 303 -12.51 -19.57 3.29
N ASN A 304 -13.19 -20.03 2.25
CA ASN A 304 -12.61 -20.88 1.20
C ASN A 304 -11.35 -20.27 0.55
N TYR A 305 -11.31 -18.94 0.41
CA TYR A 305 -10.14 -18.24 -0.15
C TYR A 305 -8.93 -18.23 0.79
N GLY A 306 -9.12 -18.46 2.10
CA GLY A 306 -8.08 -18.41 3.11
C GLY A 306 -6.92 -19.37 2.83
N ARG A 307 -7.25 -20.54 2.25
CA ARG A 307 -6.26 -21.52 1.78
C ARG A 307 -5.24 -20.94 0.80
N ARG A 308 -5.63 -19.99 -0.07
CA ARG A 308 -4.70 -19.37 -1.02
C ARG A 308 -3.59 -18.58 -0.33
N PHE A 309 -3.87 -17.98 0.83
CA PHE A 309 -2.85 -17.29 1.61
C PHE A 309 -1.80 -18.27 2.14
N LEU A 310 -2.25 -19.38 2.73
CA LEU A 310 -1.35 -20.40 3.31
C LEU A 310 -0.52 -21.12 2.25
N GLU A 311 -1.13 -21.50 1.13
CA GLU A 311 -0.43 -22.18 0.04
C GLU A 311 0.61 -21.28 -0.65
N ASN A 312 0.46 -19.95 -0.64
CA ASN A 312 1.44 -19.05 -1.24
C ASN A 312 2.63 -18.71 -0.35
N VAL A 313 2.55 -19.10 0.93
CA VAL A 313 3.61 -18.89 1.92
C VAL A 313 4.37 -20.19 2.19
N PHE A 314 3.68 -21.31 2.33
CA PHE A 314 4.29 -22.56 2.81
C PHE A 314 4.42 -23.66 1.75
N LYS A 315 3.91 -23.47 0.54
CA LYS A 315 4.09 -24.39 -0.60
C LYS A 315 4.79 -23.68 -1.74
#